data_AF-A0A1M6KV17-F1
#
_entry.id   AF-A0A1M6KV17-F1
#
_cell.length_a   1.000
_cell.length_b   1.000
_cell.length_c   1.000
_cell.angle_alpha   90.00
_cell.angle_beta   90.00
_cell.angle_gamma   90.00
#
_symmetry.space_group_name_H-M   'P 1'
#
loop_
_entity.id
_entity.type
_entity.pdbx_description
1 polymer ?
#
loop_
_entity_poly.entity_id
_entity_poly.type
_entity_poly.pdbx_seq_one_letter_code
_entity_poly.pdbx_strand_id
1 'polypeptide(L)'
;MSASKYLTRIKANINTWNEIRNTSIALNFLTSGYGFTVSFEDYQNWSTNNPTTLNCYFGVDEFELKFYIVDNVTDQNQSYQIGINLLEKEFTRSFNTTATKTNTAFKRVALSCNDQISKSEAEQRILNWMLGAKNWFKDQQQAIKSGSSGLLRLMTIPFEDLSTLFGSSQENVFVLTALNNFDIFGYNLEFILTREIELNEGETQKSGDNELFMDVSQPHPPFSLSSDFNLL
;
A
#
# COMPACT_ATOMS: atom_id res chain seq x y z
N MET A 1 -6.54 13.85 -23.19
CA MET A 1 -5.33 13.11 -23.57
C MET A 1 -5.72 11.64 -23.77
N SER A 2 -5.21 10.93 -24.79
CA SER A 2 -5.70 9.56 -25.10
C SER A 2 -5.23 8.53 -24.07
N ALA A 3 -6.00 7.46 -23.84
CA ALA A 3 -5.68 6.40 -22.87
C ALA A 3 -4.28 5.78 -23.10
N SER A 4 -3.87 5.62 -24.36
CA SER A 4 -2.53 5.16 -24.73
C SER A 4 -1.42 6.09 -24.25
N LYS A 5 -1.61 7.42 -24.30
CA LYS A 5 -0.61 8.39 -23.80
C LYS A 5 -0.46 8.32 -22.28
N TYR A 6 -1.56 8.08 -21.56
CA TYR A 6 -1.51 7.91 -20.11
C TYR A 6 -0.76 6.64 -19.71
N LEU A 7 -1.04 5.50 -20.34
CA LEU A 7 -0.32 4.26 -20.04
C LEU A 7 1.18 4.39 -20.31
N THR A 8 1.57 5.07 -21.40
CA THR A 8 2.98 5.37 -21.68
C THR A 8 3.61 6.22 -20.56
N ARG A 9 2.89 7.23 -20.04
CA ARG A 9 3.35 8.03 -18.90
C ARG A 9 3.56 7.17 -17.66
N ILE A 10 2.59 6.32 -17.32
CA ILE A 10 2.68 5.43 -16.15
C ILE A 10 3.94 4.55 -16.24
N LYS A 11 4.17 3.91 -17.39
CA LYS A 11 5.37 3.09 -17.61
C LYS A 11 6.67 3.91 -17.51
N ALA A 12 6.68 5.14 -18.01
CA ALA A 12 7.82 6.04 -17.88
C ALA A 12 8.11 6.40 -16.41
N ASN A 13 7.07 6.64 -15.61
CA ASN A 13 7.19 6.97 -14.19
C ASN A 13 7.70 5.77 -13.38
N ILE A 14 7.21 4.55 -13.67
CA ILE A 14 7.71 3.30 -13.09
C ILE A 14 9.19 3.07 -13.46
N ASN A 15 9.55 3.29 -14.72
CA ASN A 15 10.95 3.17 -15.15
C ASN A 15 11.86 4.20 -14.47
N THR A 16 11.39 5.43 -14.28
CA THR A 16 12.12 6.46 -13.53
C THR A 16 12.42 5.98 -12.11
N TRP A 17 11.43 5.39 -11.42
CA TRP A 17 11.67 4.75 -10.12
C TRP A 17 12.71 3.61 -10.22
N ASN A 18 12.59 2.73 -11.20
CA ASN A 18 13.50 1.60 -11.39
C ASN A 18 14.97 2.03 -11.59
N GLU A 19 15.20 3.18 -12.22
CA GLU A 19 16.52 3.77 -12.43
C GLU A 19 17.10 4.35 -11.13
N ILE A 20 16.27 4.99 -10.29
CA ILE A 20 16.75 5.74 -9.12
C ILE A 20 16.62 4.98 -7.79
N ARG A 21 15.82 3.92 -7.71
CA ARG A 21 15.47 3.21 -6.46
C ARG A 21 16.68 2.72 -5.69
N ASN A 22 17.78 2.43 -6.36
CA ASN A 22 19.03 1.96 -5.74
C ASN A 22 20.01 3.08 -5.38
N THR A 23 19.65 4.34 -5.57
CA THR A 23 20.48 5.51 -5.24
C THR A 23 20.05 6.12 -3.91
N SER A 24 20.88 6.98 -3.31
CA SER A 24 20.54 7.69 -2.06
C SER A 24 19.28 8.56 -2.16
N ILE A 25 18.85 8.94 -3.36
CA ILE A 25 17.65 9.77 -3.58
C ILE A 25 16.37 8.98 -3.26
N ALA A 26 16.38 7.65 -3.42
CA ALA A 26 15.21 6.81 -3.17
C ALA A 26 14.63 6.96 -1.76
N LEU A 27 15.49 7.17 -0.76
CA LEU A 27 15.04 7.41 0.61
C LEU A 27 14.17 8.66 0.72
N ASN A 28 14.52 9.76 0.01
CA ASN A 28 13.75 11.00 0.07
C ASN A 28 12.31 10.79 -0.44
N PHE A 29 12.15 9.97 -1.49
CA PHE A 29 10.84 9.60 -2.02
C PHE A 29 10.07 8.71 -1.04
N LEU A 30 10.71 7.67 -0.51
CA LEU A 30 10.06 6.74 0.43
C LEU A 30 9.65 7.43 1.75
N THR A 31 10.34 8.50 2.15
CA THR A 31 10.00 9.27 3.36
C THR A 31 9.22 10.55 3.08
N SER A 32 8.75 10.79 1.85
CA SER A 32 8.01 12.03 1.54
C SER A 32 6.56 12.02 2.01
N GLY A 33 6.06 10.89 2.52
CA GLY A 33 4.69 10.69 2.99
C GLY A 33 4.58 9.46 3.89
N TYR A 34 3.35 9.08 4.21
CA TYR A 34 3.05 7.98 5.13
C TYR A 34 2.41 6.76 4.44
N GLY A 35 1.70 6.99 3.35
CA GLY A 35 0.90 5.96 2.70
C GLY A 35 0.01 6.50 1.61
N PHE A 36 -1.02 5.77 1.24
CA PHE A 36 -2.07 6.24 0.33
C PHE A 36 -3.44 5.75 0.81
N THR A 37 -4.49 6.19 0.11
CA THR A 37 -5.87 5.84 0.44
C THR A 37 -6.52 5.04 -0.68
N VAL A 38 -7.26 4.02 -0.30
CA VAL A 38 -8.16 3.24 -1.15
C VAL A 38 -9.59 3.58 -0.75
N SER A 39 -10.37 4.07 -1.71
CA SER A 39 -11.79 4.34 -1.54
C SER A 39 -12.62 3.09 -1.82
N PHE A 40 -13.88 3.09 -1.38
CA PHE A 40 -14.81 2.01 -1.68
C PHE A 40 -15.05 1.85 -3.19
N GLU A 41 -15.05 2.96 -3.96
CA GLU A 41 -15.18 2.92 -5.42
C GLU A 41 -13.99 2.20 -6.08
N ASP A 42 -12.76 2.47 -5.61
CA ASP A 42 -11.57 1.77 -6.09
C ASP A 42 -11.69 0.25 -5.87
N TYR A 43 -12.08 -0.13 -4.64
CA TYR A 43 -12.31 -1.53 -4.28
C TYR A 43 -13.38 -2.18 -5.16
N GLN A 44 -14.50 -1.49 -5.38
CA GLN A 44 -15.57 -2.00 -6.24
C GLN A 44 -15.08 -2.22 -7.68
N ASN A 45 -14.32 -1.29 -8.24
CA ASN A 45 -13.78 -1.41 -9.59
C ASN A 45 -12.92 -2.69 -9.74
N TRP A 46 -12.03 -2.97 -8.78
CA TRP A 46 -11.21 -4.18 -8.79
C TRP A 46 -12.01 -5.45 -8.48
N SER A 47 -13.01 -5.39 -7.60
CA SER A 47 -13.78 -6.56 -7.17
C SER A 47 -14.50 -7.28 -8.31
N THR A 48 -14.84 -6.56 -9.38
CA THR A 48 -15.53 -7.10 -10.56
C THR A 48 -14.79 -8.24 -11.25
N ASN A 49 -13.46 -8.29 -11.12
CA ASN A 49 -12.61 -9.30 -11.74
C ASN A 49 -12.29 -10.50 -10.83
N ASN A 50 -12.81 -10.53 -9.60
CA ASN A 50 -12.47 -11.51 -8.55
C ASN A 50 -10.94 -11.74 -8.39
N PRO A 51 -10.15 -10.68 -8.20
CA PRO A 51 -8.70 -10.81 -8.11
C PRO A 51 -8.27 -11.46 -6.80
N THR A 52 -7.08 -12.06 -6.82
CA THR A 52 -6.44 -12.60 -5.61
C THR A 52 -5.55 -11.57 -4.94
N THR A 53 -4.92 -10.69 -5.73
CA THR A 53 -3.98 -9.67 -5.25
C THR A 53 -4.12 -8.38 -6.05
N LEU A 54 -3.73 -7.27 -5.43
CA LEU A 54 -3.43 -6.02 -6.12
C LEU A 54 -1.91 -5.87 -6.28
N ASN A 55 -1.48 -5.41 -7.44
CA ASN A 55 -0.10 -5.05 -7.74
C ASN A 55 0.04 -3.54 -7.58
N CYS A 56 0.85 -3.10 -6.60
CA CYS A 56 1.12 -1.70 -6.31
C CYS A 56 2.53 -1.34 -6.79
N TYR A 57 2.62 -0.75 -7.97
CA TYR A 57 3.88 -0.33 -8.59
C TYR A 57 4.31 1.04 -8.09
N PHE A 58 5.61 1.18 -7.81
CA PHE A 58 6.22 2.44 -7.44
C PHE A 58 6.62 3.19 -8.70
N GLY A 59 6.29 4.48 -8.77
CA GLY A 59 6.74 5.36 -9.84
C GLY A 59 7.09 6.75 -9.32
N VAL A 60 7.86 7.49 -10.11
CA VAL A 60 8.18 8.89 -9.82
C VAL A 60 7.65 9.75 -10.95
N ASP A 61 6.83 10.74 -10.60
CA ASP A 61 6.33 11.76 -11.51
C ASP A 61 6.71 13.14 -10.95
N GLU A 62 7.42 13.95 -11.74
CA GLU A 62 7.81 15.33 -11.39
C GLU A 62 8.26 15.54 -9.92
N PHE A 63 9.15 14.67 -9.43
CA PHE A 63 9.70 14.67 -8.05
C PHE A 63 8.75 14.22 -6.93
N GLU A 64 7.66 13.56 -7.26
CA GLU A 64 6.78 12.92 -6.29
C GLU A 64 6.72 11.41 -6.47
N LEU A 65 6.67 10.68 -5.35
CA LEU A 65 6.37 9.26 -5.38
C LEU A 65 4.88 9.07 -5.65
N LYS A 66 4.56 8.24 -6.64
CA LYS A 66 3.21 7.81 -7.00
C LYS A 66 3.13 6.29 -6.90
N PHE A 67 1.93 5.80 -6.59
CA PHE A 67 1.60 4.38 -6.60
C PHE A 67 0.63 4.10 -7.74
N TYR A 68 0.96 3.12 -8.58
CA TYR A 68 0.08 2.64 -9.63
C TYR A 68 -0.47 1.28 -9.25
N ILE A 69 -1.78 1.21 -9.04
CA ILE A 69 -2.43 0.04 -8.45
C ILE A 69 -3.36 -0.58 -9.47
N VAL A 70 -3.20 -1.88 -9.68
CA VAL A 70 -4.02 -2.68 -10.59
C VAL A 70 -4.20 -4.07 -10.02
N ASP A 71 -5.36 -4.67 -10.26
CA ASP A 71 -5.62 -6.05 -9.86
C ASP A 71 -4.84 -7.05 -10.75
N ASN A 72 -4.44 -8.19 -10.17
CA ASN A 72 -3.59 -9.15 -10.87
C ASN A 72 -4.22 -9.71 -12.17
N VAL A 73 -5.55 -9.79 -12.25
CA VAL A 73 -6.25 -10.29 -13.44
C VAL A 73 -6.20 -9.27 -14.58
N THR A 74 -6.49 -8.01 -14.30
CA THR A 74 -6.35 -6.91 -15.27
C THR A 74 -4.90 -6.78 -15.75
N ASP A 75 -3.96 -6.87 -14.82
CA ASP A 75 -2.54 -6.72 -15.13
C ASP A 75 -2.03 -7.85 -16.03
N GLN A 76 -2.39 -9.10 -15.71
CA GLN A 76 -2.06 -10.26 -16.53
C GLN A 76 -2.62 -10.15 -17.95
N ASN A 77 -3.86 -9.68 -18.09
CA ASN A 77 -4.54 -9.52 -19.37
C ASN A 77 -4.18 -8.23 -20.12
N GLN A 78 -3.43 -7.33 -19.48
CA GLN A 78 -3.08 -5.99 -19.99
C GLN A 78 -4.31 -5.15 -20.43
N SER A 79 -5.47 -5.38 -19.80
CA SER A 79 -6.75 -4.76 -20.15
C SER A 79 -7.00 -3.47 -19.36
N TYR A 80 -6.05 -2.54 -19.43
CA TYR A 80 -6.04 -1.34 -18.59
C TYR A 80 -7.06 -0.28 -19.01
N GLN A 81 -7.81 0.19 -18.03
CA GLN A 81 -8.70 1.34 -18.07
C GLN A 81 -8.26 2.31 -16.95
N ILE A 82 -7.56 3.38 -17.37
CA ILE A 82 -6.99 4.36 -16.46
C ILE A 82 -8.10 5.07 -15.68
N GLY A 83 -7.97 5.11 -14.35
CA GLY A 83 -8.96 5.70 -13.45
C GLY A 83 -10.13 4.77 -13.13
N ILE A 84 -10.11 3.52 -13.63
CA ILE A 84 -11.12 2.49 -13.32
C ILE A 84 -10.43 1.29 -12.67
N ASN A 85 -9.66 0.51 -13.45
CA ASN A 85 -8.99 -0.70 -12.94
C ASN A 85 -7.46 -0.51 -12.78
N LEU A 86 -6.88 0.51 -13.40
CA LEU A 86 -5.52 0.98 -13.16
C LEU A 86 -5.58 2.39 -12.57
N LEU A 87 -5.26 2.50 -11.28
CA LEU A 87 -5.42 3.71 -10.50
C LEU A 87 -4.07 4.30 -10.13
N GLU A 88 -3.97 5.62 -10.21
CA GLU A 88 -2.83 6.39 -9.71
C GLU A 88 -3.19 6.93 -8.32
N LYS A 89 -2.34 6.67 -7.33
CA LYS A 89 -2.47 7.16 -5.95
C LYS A 89 -1.26 7.99 -5.57
N GLU A 90 -1.52 9.07 -4.85
CA GLU A 90 -0.48 9.98 -4.37
C GLU A 90 0.03 9.53 -3.00
N PHE A 91 1.30 9.81 -2.73
CA PHE A 91 1.86 9.55 -1.41
C PHE A 91 1.43 10.63 -0.42
N THR A 92 0.47 10.29 0.43
CA THR A 92 -0.19 11.19 1.37
C THR A 92 0.82 11.76 2.37
N ARG A 93 0.96 13.10 2.39
CA ARG A 93 1.80 13.85 3.34
C ARG A 93 1.07 14.26 4.62
N SER A 94 -0.26 14.19 4.63
CA SER A 94 -1.11 14.51 5.77
C SER A 94 -2.43 13.74 5.68
N PHE A 95 -2.82 13.05 6.75
CA PHE A 95 -4.17 12.53 6.90
C PHE A 95 -5.08 13.69 7.29
N ASN A 96 -5.62 14.39 6.29
CA ASN A 96 -6.64 15.40 6.55
C ASN A 96 -7.99 14.67 6.70
N THR A 97 -8.41 14.39 7.92
CA THR A 97 -9.68 13.70 8.27
C THR A 97 -10.92 14.58 8.10
N THR A 98 -10.88 15.53 7.17
CA THR A 98 -12.01 16.45 6.90
C THR A 98 -12.87 15.94 5.76
N ALA A 99 -13.56 14.81 5.95
CA ALA A 99 -14.64 14.41 5.04
C ALA A 99 -15.75 13.60 5.74
N THR A 100 -16.90 14.26 5.91
CA THR A 100 -18.28 13.72 5.90
C THR A 100 -18.69 12.74 7.00
N LYS A 101 -19.34 13.29 8.04
CA LYS A 101 -20.19 12.56 8.99
C LYS A 101 -21.29 11.77 8.26
N THR A 102 -21.17 10.46 8.17
CA THR A 102 -22.29 9.59 7.77
C THR A 102 -22.75 8.75 8.96
N ASN A 103 -23.84 9.22 9.58
CA ASN A 103 -24.56 8.52 10.65
C ASN A 103 -25.16 7.20 10.13
N THR A 104 -24.40 6.11 10.12
CA THR A 104 -24.96 4.76 10.00
C THR A 104 -24.39 3.85 11.07
N ALA A 105 -25.28 3.32 11.90
CA ALA A 105 -24.93 2.42 13.00
C ALA A 105 -24.16 1.19 12.51
N PHE A 106 -22.95 1.01 13.05
CA PHE A 106 -22.08 -0.13 12.77
C PHE A 106 -22.66 -1.44 13.33
N LYS A 107 -22.63 -2.48 12.49
CA LYS A 107 -22.95 -3.86 12.88
C LYS A 107 -21.63 -4.62 13.00
N ARG A 108 -21.35 -5.20 14.17
CA ARG A 108 -20.16 -6.03 14.42
C ARG A 108 -20.12 -7.22 13.47
N VAL A 109 -19.00 -7.41 12.77
CA VAL A 109 -18.70 -8.63 12.04
C VAL A 109 -17.47 -9.25 12.68
N ALA A 110 -17.61 -10.48 13.20
CA ALA A 110 -16.48 -11.31 13.57
C ALA A 110 -15.90 -11.87 12.27
N LEU A 111 -14.68 -11.47 11.93
CA LEU A 111 -13.98 -11.94 10.73
C LEU A 111 -12.75 -12.75 11.18
N SER A 112 -12.67 -13.99 10.72
CA SER A 112 -11.50 -14.84 10.88
C SER A 112 -10.57 -14.57 9.69
N CYS A 113 -9.63 -13.66 9.87
CA CYS A 113 -8.45 -13.54 9.03
C CYS A 113 -7.26 -14.04 9.87
N ASN A 114 -6.39 -14.87 9.29
CA ASN A 114 -5.21 -15.39 10.01
C ASN A 114 -4.11 -14.33 10.20
N ASP A 115 -4.19 -13.18 9.52
CA ASP A 115 -3.17 -12.13 9.45
C ASP A 115 -3.63 -10.79 10.07
N GLN A 116 -4.68 -10.80 10.88
CA GLN A 116 -5.08 -9.61 11.63
C GLN A 116 -4.05 -9.31 12.72
N ILE A 117 -3.42 -8.13 12.66
CA ILE A 117 -2.49 -7.66 13.70
C ILE A 117 -3.20 -6.77 14.72
N SER A 118 -2.64 -6.69 15.92
CA SER A 118 -3.17 -5.78 16.95
C SER A 118 -2.87 -4.32 16.61
N LYS A 119 -3.69 -3.39 17.12
CA LYS A 119 -3.42 -1.94 17.02
C LYS A 119 -2.01 -1.59 17.49
N SER A 120 -1.63 -2.04 18.68
CA SER A 120 -0.32 -1.75 19.26
C SER A 120 0.83 -2.26 18.40
N GLU A 121 0.63 -3.41 17.73
CA GLU A 121 1.61 -3.97 16.81
C GLU A 121 1.70 -3.14 15.53
N ALA A 122 0.57 -2.75 14.95
CA ALA A 122 0.52 -1.89 13.78
C ALA A 122 1.21 -0.54 14.04
N GLU A 123 0.86 0.12 15.14
CA GLU A 123 1.46 1.39 15.57
C GLU A 123 2.98 1.26 15.77
N GLN A 124 3.43 0.17 16.41
CA GLN A 124 4.86 -0.07 16.62
C GLN A 124 5.61 -0.21 15.30
N ARG A 125 5.06 -0.93 14.32
CA ARG A 125 5.70 -1.14 13.01
C ARG A 125 5.71 0.12 12.15
N ILE A 126 4.64 0.92 12.20
CA ILE A 126 4.61 2.24 11.57
C ILE A 126 5.65 3.15 12.22
N LEU A 127 5.76 3.16 13.56
CA LEU A 127 6.75 3.92 14.29
C LEU A 127 8.19 3.48 13.94
N ASN A 128 8.41 2.17 13.77
CA ASN A 128 9.68 1.63 13.32
C ASN A 128 10.08 2.21 11.95
N TRP A 129 9.14 2.35 11.01
CA TRP A 129 9.43 3.02 9.74
C TRP A 129 9.81 4.49 9.95
N MET A 130 8.99 5.25 10.68
CA MET A 130 9.23 6.68 10.90
C MET A 130 10.60 6.97 11.53
N LEU A 131 11.03 6.14 12.49
CA LEU A 131 12.30 6.32 13.20
C LEU A 131 13.47 5.59 12.54
N GLY A 132 13.19 4.47 11.86
CA GLY A 132 14.17 3.51 11.38
C GLY A 132 14.43 3.54 9.88
N ALA A 133 13.65 4.28 9.07
CA ALA A 133 13.78 4.30 7.61
C ALA A 133 15.22 4.58 7.13
N LYS A 134 15.93 5.51 7.78
CA LYS A 134 17.33 5.84 7.45
C LYS A 134 18.29 4.67 7.68
N ASN A 135 18.10 3.92 8.76
CA ASN A 135 18.96 2.78 9.09
C ASN A 135 18.63 1.60 8.19
N TRP A 136 17.34 1.27 8.06
CA TRP A 136 16.87 0.27 7.11
C TRP A 136 17.41 0.52 5.70
N PHE A 137 17.35 1.76 5.21
CA PHE A 137 17.85 2.10 3.89
C PHE A 137 19.35 1.88 3.73
N LYS A 138 20.15 2.18 4.77
CA LYS A 138 21.60 1.89 4.76
C LYS A 138 21.86 0.39 4.68
N ASP A 139 21.09 -0.40 5.42
CA ASP A 139 21.21 -1.87 5.42
C ASP A 139 20.86 -2.44 4.05
N GLN A 140 19.78 -1.94 3.42
CA GLN A 140 19.42 -2.32 2.04
C GLN A 140 20.52 -1.94 1.04
N GLN A 141 21.07 -0.73 1.14
CA GLN A 141 22.18 -0.29 0.28
C GLN A 141 23.42 -1.19 0.42
N GLN A 142 23.72 -1.65 1.64
CA GLN A 142 24.80 -2.61 1.88
C GLN A 142 24.49 -3.99 1.28
N ALA A 143 23.26 -4.47 1.42
CA ALA A 143 22.81 -5.74 0.82
C ALA A 143 22.90 -5.70 -0.71
N ILE A 144 22.53 -4.58 -1.34
CA ILE A 144 22.62 -4.38 -2.80
C ILE A 144 24.07 -4.45 -3.26
N LYS A 145 25.00 -3.77 -2.56
CA LYS A 145 26.44 -3.87 -2.85
C LYS A 145 26.97 -5.30 -2.72
N SER A 146 26.33 -6.11 -1.88
CA SER A 146 26.69 -7.50 -1.63
C SER A 146 26.01 -8.49 -2.58
N GLY A 147 25.25 -8.01 -3.57
CA GLY A 147 24.65 -8.83 -4.63
C GLY A 147 23.13 -9.02 -4.58
N SER A 148 22.40 -8.29 -3.73
CA SER A 148 20.93 -8.30 -3.72
C SER A 148 20.30 -7.60 -4.94
N SER A 149 19.06 -7.95 -5.29
CA SER A 149 18.31 -7.53 -6.50
C SER A 149 17.84 -6.06 -6.53
N GLY A 150 18.26 -5.27 -5.54
CA GLY A 150 17.89 -3.85 -5.41
C GLY A 150 16.72 -3.61 -4.44
N LEU A 151 16.40 -2.34 -4.22
CA LEU A 151 15.24 -1.89 -3.42
C LEU A 151 13.90 -2.24 -4.10
N LEU A 152 12.78 -2.20 -3.41
CA LEU A 152 11.50 -2.59 -4.01
C LEU A 152 11.10 -1.85 -5.29
N ARG A 153 10.41 -2.55 -6.20
CA ARG A 153 9.79 -2.00 -7.42
C ARG A 153 8.27 -1.95 -7.31
N LEU A 154 7.70 -2.95 -6.64
CA LEU A 154 6.27 -3.06 -6.37
C LEU A 154 6.03 -3.76 -5.04
N MET A 155 4.83 -3.62 -4.49
CA MET A 155 4.30 -4.48 -3.43
C MET A 155 3.01 -5.13 -3.90
N THR A 156 2.80 -6.39 -3.53
CA THR A 156 1.50 -7.03 -3.72
C THR A 156 0.68 -6.91 -2.44
N ILE A 157 -0.63 -6.75 -2.56
CA ILE A 157 -1.58 -6.68 -1.43
C ILE A 157 -2.65 -7.76 -1.67
N PRO A 158 -2.87 -8.71 -0.75
CA PRO A 158 -3.97 -9.66 -0.86
C PRO A 158 -5.32 -8.94 -0.96
N PHE A 159 -6.13 -9.33 -1.93
CA PHE A 159 -7.43 -8.68 -2.14
C PHE A 159 -8.43 -9.01 -1.02
N GLU A 160 -8.23 -10.14 -0.34
CA GLU A 160 -9.01 -10.54 0.84
C GLU A 160 -8.88 -9.53 1.99
N ASP A 161 -7.73 -8.85 2.12
CA ASP A 161 -7.53 -7.84 3.17
C ASP A 161 -8.44 -6.64 2.97
N LEU A 162 -8.53 -6.15 1.73
CA LEU A 162 -9.46 -5.09 1.37
C LEU A 162 -10.91 -5.57 1.48
N SER A 163 -11.21 -6.81 1.10
CA SER A 163 -12.55 -7.36 1.25
C SER A 163 -12.98 -7.45 2.72
N THR A 164 -12.06 -7.77 3.62
CA THR A 164 -12.25 -7.81 5.07
C THR A 164 -12.44 -6.41 5.64
N LEU A 165 -11.61 -5.45 5.23
CA LEU A 165 -11.67 -4.08 5.69
C LEU A 165 -12.90 -3.36 5.15
N PHE A 166 -13.26 -3.50 3.88
CA PHE A 166 -14.49 -2.91 3.38
C PHE A 166 -15.70 -3.63 3.97
N GLY A 167 -15.81 -4.95 3.88
CA GLY A 167 -16.94 -5.70 4.46
C GLY A 167 -18.29 -5.07 4.09
N SER A 168 -18.95 -4.43 5.07
CA SER A 168 -20.17 -3.61 4.85
C SER A 168 -19.97 -2.09 4.98
N SER A 169 -18.75 -1.61 5.23
CA SER A 169 -18.37 -0.21 5.30
C SER A 169 -18.06 0.37 3.92
N GLN A 170 -18.29 1.67 3.78
CA GLN A 170 -17.90 2.47 2.61
C GLN A 170 -16.79 3.47 2.94
N GLU A 171 -16.24 3.42 4.15
CA GLU A 171 -15.15 4.28 4.59
C GLU A 171 -13.85 3.95 3.86
N ASN A 172 -13.00 4.96 3.77
CA ASN A 172 -11.68 4.82 3.18
C ASN A 172 -10.79 3.86 3.97
N VAL A 173 -9.99 3.09 3.24
CA VAL A 173 -8.89 2.29 3.78
C VAL A 173 -7.58 3.04 3.56
N PHE A 174 -6.82 3.24 4.62
CA PHE A 174 -5.46 3.76 4.57
C PHE A 174 -4.47 2.61 4.44
N VAL A 175 -3.53 2.77 3.52
CA VAL A 175 -2.41 1.86 3.30
C VAL A 175 -1.15 2.58 3.76
N LEU A 176 -0.58 2.16 4.88
CA LEU A 176 0.50 2.84 5.60
C LEU A 176 1.82 2.10 5.43
N THR A 177 2.92 2.82 5.23
CA THR A 177 4.26 2.22 5.16
C THR A 177 4.76 1.88 6.55
N ALA A 178 5.27 0.66 6.73
CA ALA A 178 5.71 0.14 8.03
C ALA A 178 7.01 -0.68 7.90
N LEU A 179 7.68 -0.91 9.03
CA LEU A 179 8.78 -1.85 9.16
C LEU A 179 8.45 -2.95 10.15
N ASN A 180 8.39 -4.17 9.65
CA ASN A 180 8.31 -5.36 10.47
C ASN A 180 9.70 -5.91 10.78
N ASN A 181 9.88 -6.31 12.03
CA ASN A 181 11.13 -6.88 12.49
C ASN A 181 11.16 -8.37 12.12
N PHE A 182 11.85 -8.71 11.04
CA PHE A 182 11.95 -10.06 10.54
C PHE A 182 13.18 -10.76 11.12
N ASP A 183 13.16 -11.00 12.43
CA ASP A 183 14.15 -11.76 13.20
C ASP A 183 15.61 -11.58 12.71
N ILE A 184 16.40 -12.67 12.63
CA ILE A 184 17.84 -12.71 12.27
C ILE A 184 18.23 -12.04 10.93
N PHE A 185 17.26 -11.64 10.09
CA PHE A 185 17.49 -11.09 8.75
C PHE A 185 17.22 -9.58 8.64
N GLY A 186 16.78 -8.92 9.72
CA GLY A 186 16.58 -7.47 9.77
C GLY A 186 15.14 -7.03 9.50
N TYR A 187 14.94 -5.76 9.14
CA TYR A 187 13.60 -5.19 8.92
C TYR A 187 13.13 -5.34 7.46
N ASN A 188 11.86 -5.73 7.28
CA ASN A 188 11.18 -5.72 5.98
C ASN A 188 10.25 -4.52 5.86
N LEU A 189 10.27 -3.89 4.68
CA LEU A 189 9.29 -2.85 4.34
C LEU A 189 7.98 -3.52 3.95
N GLU A 190 6.88 -3.03 4.52
CA GLU A 190 5.54 -3.52 4.25
C GLU A 190 4.51 -2.38 4.24
N PHE A 191 3.29 -2.72 3.84
CA PHE A 191 2.10 -1.94 3.98
C PHE A 191 1.19 -2.55 5.04
N ILE A 192 0.73 -1.70 5.96
CA ILE A 192 -0.34 -2.00 6.90
C ILE A 192 -1.60 -1.31 6.41
N LEU A 193 -2.69 -2.08 6.32
CA LEU A 193 -3.98 -1.57 5.91
C LEU A 193 -4.89 -1.37 7.12
N THR A 194 -5.56 -0.23 7.19
CA THR A 194 -6.50 0.09 8.27
C THR A 194 -7.65 0.96 7.76
N ARG A 195 -8.78 0.94 8.46
CA ARG A 195 -9.90 1.84 8.17
C ARG A 195 -9.78 3.14 8.95
N GLU A 196 -10.41 4.19 8.43
CA GLU A 196 -10.67 5.39 9.24
C GLU A 196 -11.50 4.99 10.47
N ILE A 197 -11.03 5.37 11.66
CA ILE A 197 -11.82 5.22 12.89
C ILE A 197 -12.45 6.58 13.13
N GLU A 198 -13.76 6.67 13.04
CA GLU A 198 -14.51 7.81 13.56
C GLU A 198 -14.21 7.92 15.06
N LEU A 199 -13.31 8.83 15.43
CA LEU A 199 -13.18 9.28 16.82
C LEU A 199 -14.42 10.09 17.14
N ASN A 200 -15.48 9.43 17.58
CA ASN A 200 -16.67 10.12 18.09
C ASN A 200 -16.27 10.95 19.31
N GLU A 201 -16.21 12.28 19.15
CA GLU A 201 -16.14 13.23 20.25
C GLU A 201 -17.39 13.08 21.13
N GLY A 202 -17.33 12.23 22.15
CA GLY A 202 -18.35 12.17 23.19
C GLY A 202 -18.72 10.78 23.72
N GLU A 203 -18.32 9.69 23.07
CA GLU A 203 -18.57 8.35 23.61
C GLU A 203 -17.27 7.76 24.18
N THR A 204 -17.24 7.57 25.49
CA THR A 204 -16.28 6.69 26.17
C THR A 204 -16.20 5.37 25.40
N GLN A 205 -15.04 5.11 24.77
CA GLN A 205 -14.72 3.87 24.08
C GLN A 205 -15.21 2.68 24.90
N LYS A 206 -16.28 2.03 24.44
CA LYS A 206 -16.63 0.70 24.93
C LYS A 206 -15.57 -0.24 24.37
N SER A 207 -14.94 -0.99 25.25
CA SER A 207 -13.88 -1.98 25.02
C SER A 207 -14.32 -3.12 24.09
N GLY A 208 -14.61 -2.83 22.83
CA GLY A 208 -15.03 -3.79 21.81
C GLY A 208 -15.26 -3.20 20.41
N ASP A 209 -14.87 -1.95 20.16
CA ASP A 209 -14.68 -1.43 18.80
C ASP A 209 -13.23 -1.74 18.40
N ASN A 210 -13.00 -2.97 17.93
CA ASN A 210 -11.66 -3.41 17.55
C ASN A 210 -11.33 -2.79 16.20
N GLU A 211 -10.44 -1.81 16.21
CA GLU A 211 -9.73 -1.33 15.03
C GLU A 211 -9.14 -2.53 14.28
N LEU A 212 -9.42 -2.66 12.98
CA LEU A 212 -8.91 -3.76 12.16
C LEU A 212 -7.66 -3.29 11.42
N PHE A 213 -6.57 -4.02 11.63
CA PHE A 213 -5.31 -3.84 10.94
C PHE A 213 -4.96 -5.14 10.22
N MET A 214 -4.60 -5.03 8.95
CA MET A 214 -4.21 -6.16 8.09
C MET A 214 -2.76 -5.96 7.66
N ASP A 215 -1.99 -7.05 7.68
CA ASP A 215 -0.55 -7.06 7.36
C ASP A 215 -0.22 -8.22 6.44
N VAL A 216 -0.07 -7.97 5.14
CA VAL A 216 0.32 -9.05 4.22
C VAL A 216 1.01 -8.55 2.94
N SER A 217 1.55 -7.33 2.92
CA SER A 217 2.15 -6.86 1.66
C SER A 217 3.50 -7.52 1.39
N GLN A 218 3.71 -8.05 0.19
CA GLN A 218 5.00 -8.65 -0.19
C GLN A 218 5.80 -7.71 -1.11
N PRO A 219 7.00 -7.24 -0.72
CA PRO A 219 7.83 -6.38 -1.56
C PRO A 219 8.60 -7.15 -2.64
N HIS A 220 8.43 -6.77 -3.91
CA HIS A 220 9.16 -7.36 -5.03
C HIS A 220 10.01 -6.34 -5.78
N PRO A 221 11.29 -6.64 -6.06
CA PRO A 221 12.28 -7.33 -5.20
C PRO A 221 12.31 -6.76 -3.76
N PRO A 222 12.90 -7.44 -2.74
CA PRO A 222 13.92 -8.51 -2.80
C PRO A 222 13.38 -9.93 -3.06
N PHE A 223 12.07 -10.16 -3.02
CA PHE A 223 11.47 -11.45 -3.38
C PHE A 223 11.44 -11.67 -4.91
N SER A 224 11.43 -12.93 -5.36
CA SER A 224 11.45 -13.27 -6.79
C SER A 224 10.32 -12.55 -7.53
N LEU A 225 10.65 -11.90 -8.65
CA LEU A 225 9.65 -11.43 -9.60
C LEU A 225 9.09 -12.68 -10.30
N SER A 226 7.80 -12.97 -10.10
CA SER A 226 7.08 -13.81 -11.06
C SER A 226 7.02 -13.09 -12.40
N SER A 227 6.88 -13.85 -13.48
CA SER A 227 6.79 -13.35 -14.87
C SER A 227 5.54 -12.50 -15.16
N ASP A 228 4.76 -12.13 -14.15
CA ASP A 228 3.35 -11.77 -14.31
C ASP A 228 3.06 -10.28 -14.04
N PHE A 229 4.10 -9.45 -13.94
CA PHE A 229 4.01 -8.01 -13.69
C PHE A 229 4.20 -7.18 -14.98
N ASN A 230 3.11 -6.91 -15.70
CA ASN A 230 3.15 -6.36 -17.07
C ASN A 230 3.38 -4.84 -17.18
N LEU A 231 3.45 -4.14 -16.04
CA LEU A 231 3.83 -2.73 -15.98
C LEU A 231 5.34 -2.50 -15.74
N LEU A 232 6.12 -3.55 -15.44
CA LEU A 232 7.60 -3.48 -15.37
C LEU A 232 8.27 -3.62 -16.74
#